data_AF-A0A1F3LY70-F1
#
_entry.id   AF-A0A1F3LY70-F1
#
_cell.length_a   1.000
_cell.length_b   1.000
_cell.length_c   1.000
_cell.angle_alpha   90.00
_cell.angle_beta   90.00
_cell.angle_gamma   90.00
#
_symmetry.space_group_name_H-M   'P 1'
#
loop_
_entity.id
_entity.type
_entity.pdbx_description
1 polymer ?
#
loop_
_entity_poly.entity_id
_entity_poly.type
_entity_poly.pdbx_seq_one_letter_code
_entity_poly.pdbx_strand_id
1 'polypeptide(L)'
;MTQNWDDTYNPEGMSFSADCPSESKGKQSLMMTYTPGADNGGFLYKMFPEGFDTLYARFYVKFITKYSKVHHFVGMGGLNPPSKWPIGRAGIKPKGDEKFNSGVEPTGDWTWDFYTYWMNMHGYSDPNFFWGNSFNPNPPAKIIHGEWICMEIMIILNNPVELSNGEQAFWVNGKKIIHLGRGFPEGYWKWDEFIQSPGTGCFEGFQWRNSDQLKINFFKLGYYMTKGTPGEIDKVLFDDVVVSTKYIGPLKQD
;
A
#
# COMPACT_ATOMS: atom_id res chain seq x y z
N MET A 1 -2.86 -4.22 21.64
CA MET A 1 -2.97 -3.93 20.19
C MET A 1 -1.87 -3.01 19.71
N THR A 2 -1.58 -1.89 20.39
CA THR A 2 -0.75 -0.80 19.85
C THR A 2 0.72 -0.78 20.28
N GLN A 3 1.13 -1.56 21.28
CA GLN A 3 2.44 -1.44 21.95
C GLN A 3 3.67 -1.52 21.03
N ASN A 4 3.58 -2.22 19.89
CA ASN A 4 4.70 -2.41 18.97
C ASN A 4 4.73 -1.38 17.81
N TRP A 5 3.80 -0.43 17.79
CA TRP A 5 3.65 0.58 16.75
C TRP A 5 4.15 1.93 17.24
N ASP A 6 4.76 2.70 16.35
CA ASP A 6 5.36 4.01 16.68
C ASP A 6 4.30 5.12 16.71
N ASP A 7 3.23 4.98 15.92
CA ASP A 7 2.07 5.87 15.93
C ASP A 7 0.79 5.09 15.61
N THR A 8 -0.36 5.60 16.06
CA THR A 8 -1.67 4.97 15.91
C THR A 8 -2.76 6.04 15.82
N TYR A 9 -3.76 5.79 14.97
CA TYR A 9 -4.96 6.62 14.88
C TYR A 9 -6.21 5.77 15.08
N ASN A 10 -7.16 6.31 15.85
CA ASN A 10 -8.44 5.69 16.20
C ASN A 10 -8.29 4.28 16.81
N PRO A 11 -7.51 4.11 17.91
CA PRO A 11 -7.44 2.83 18.61
C PRO A 11 -8.79 2.40 19.20
N GLU A 12 -9.72 3.32 19.44
CA GLU A 12 -11.07 3.03 19.91
C GLU A 12 -11.90 2.27 18.86
N GLY A 13 -11.64 2.51 17.57
CA GLY A 13 -12.19 1.75 16.45
C GLY A 13 -11.48 0.41 16.18
N MET A 14 -10.62 -0.04 17.10
CA MET A 14 -9.87 -1.29 16.98
C MET A 14 -10.28 -2.31 18.05
N SER A 15 -10.40 -3.57 17.65
CA SER A 15 -10.70 -4.68 18.57
C SER A 15 -10.11 -5.99 18.08
N PHE A 16 -10.06 -7.01 18.95
CA PHE A 16 -9.66 -8.35 18.53
C PHE A 16 -10.88 -9.20 18.14
N SER A 17 -10.75 -9.97 17.07
CA SER A 17 -11.71 -10.98 16.61
C SER A 17 -11.10 -12.37 16.71
N ALA A 18 -11.92 -13.39 16.95
CA ALA A 18 -11.48 -14.79 16.91
C ALA A 18 -11.43 -15.38 15.47
N ASP A 19 -11.99 -14.68 14.48
CA ASP A 19 -11.87 -15.06 13.06
C ASP A 19 -10.43 -14.82 12.61
N CYS A 20 -9.72 -15.86 12.19
CA CYS A 20 -8.32 -15.81 11.76
C CYS A 20 -8.15 -16.70 10.51
N PRO A 21 -7.13 -16.47 9.67
CA PRO A 21 -6.71 -17.45 8.67
C PRO A 21 -6.47 -18.82 9.34
N SER A 22 -6.88 -19.91 8.71
CA SER A 22 -6.79 -21.27 9.30
C SER A 22 -5.37 -21.64 9.72
N GLU A 23 -4.39 -21.22 8.94
CA GLU A 23 -2.96 -21.51 9.13
C GLU A 23 -2.25 -20.50 10.05
N SER A 24 -2.98 -19.50 10.56
CA SER A 24 -2.40 -18.52 11.46
C SER A 24 -2.02 -19.20 12.78
N LYS A 25 -0.82 -18.90 13.27
CA LYS A 25 -0.39 -19.33 14.61
C LYS A 25 -1.09 -18.52 15.71
N GLY A 26 -1.61 -17.35 15.37
CA GLY A 26 -2.39 -16.50 16.26
C GLY A 26 -3.79 -17.06 16.49
N LYS A 27 -4.42 -16.65 17.58
CA LYS A 27 -5.84 -16.97 17.88
C LYS A 27 -6.76 -15.76 17.73
N GLN A 28 -6.20 -14.62 17.33
CA GLN A 28 -6.91 -13.36 17.23
C GLN A 28 -6.41 -12.56 16.04
N SER A 29 -7.35 -11.99 15.27
CA SER A 29 -7.08 -10.97 14.26
C SER A 29 -7.46 -9.58 14.79
N LEU A 30 -6.86 -8.55 14.20
CA LEU A 30 -7.19 -7.16 14.47
C LEU A 30 -8.36 -6.73 13.58
N MET A 31 -9.47 -6.33 14.18
CA MET A 31 -10.54 -5.62 13.50
C MET A 31 -10.26 -4.12 13.55
N MET A 32 -10.42 -3.44 12.40
CA MET A 32 -10.53 -1.99 12.31
C MET A 32 -11.91 -1.62 11.76
N THR A 33 -12.50 -0.55 12.30
CA THR A 33 -13.80 -0.04 11.86
C THR A 33 -13.71 1.37 11.30
N TYR A 34 -14.62 1.69 10.37
CA TYR A 34 -14.94 3.05 9.96
C TYR A 34 -16.41 3.34 10.28
N THR A 35 -16.66 4.44 10.98
CA THR A 35 -18.02 4.89 11.32
C THR A 35 -18.29 6.25 10.66
N PRO A 36 -19.11 6.30 9.58
CA PRO A 36 -19.40 7.54 8.87
C PRO A 36 -19.94 8.63 9.79
N GLY A 37 -19.29 9.81 9.75
CA GLY A 37 -19.64 10.97 10.55
C GLY A 37 -19.04 11.00 11.97
N ALA A 38 -18.44 9.91 12.43
CA ALA A 38 -17.77 9.84 13.74
C ALA A 38 -16.24 9.77 13.62
N ASP A 39 -15.72 9.02 12.64
CA ASP A 39 -14.28 8.86 12.43
C ASP A 39 -13.93 8.79 10.93
N ASN A 40 -12.67 8.53 10.62
CA ASN A 40 -12.17 8.30 9.26
C ASN A 40 -11.50 6.91 9.12
N GLY A 41 -11.86 5.95 9.97
CA GLY A 41 -11.19 4.68 10.09
C GLY A 41 -9.97 4.77 11.00
N GLY A 42 -8.94 3.93 10.77
CA GLY A 42 -7.81 3.77 11.68
C GLY A 42 -6.50 3.43 10.99
N PHE A 43 -5.39 3.57 11.70
CA PHE A 43 -4.10 3.03 11.25
C PHE A 43 -3.18 2.62 12.39
N LEU A 44 -2.24 1.74 12.07
CA LEU A 44 -1.06 1.43 12.84
C LEU A 44 0.18 1.73 12.01
N TYR A 45 1.12 2.51 12.53
CA TYR A 45 2.30 2.98 11.83
C TYR A 45 3.58 2.47 12.50
N LYS A 46 4.48 1.90 11.72
CA LYS A 46 5.77 1.39 12.17
C LYS A 46 6.89 2.10 11.43
N MET A 47 7.88 2.59 12.17
CA MET A 47 9.09 3.20 11.65
C MET A 47 10.30 2.26 11.81
N PHE A 48 11.20 2.29 10.84
CA PHE A 48 12.45 1.53 10.80
C PHE A 48 13.63 2.51 10.65
N PRO A 49 14.27 2.95 11.75
CA PRO A 49 15.21 4.08 11.72
C PRO A 49 16.43 3.82 10.83
N GLU A 50 16.85 2.57 10.71
CA GLU A 50 17.95 2.12 9.86
C GLU A 50 17.67 2.28 8.35
N GLY A 51 16.40 2.18 7.95
CA GLY A 51 15.98 2.16 6.56
C GLY A 51 16.49 0.96 5.75
N PHE A 52 15.84 0.69 4.62
CA PHE A 52 16.16 -0.42 3.72
C PHE A 52 16.15 0.01 2.26
N ASP A 53 16.98 -0.64 1.44
CA ASP A 53 16.95 -0.50 -0.02
C ASP A 53 15.98 -1.48 -0.69
N THR A 54 15.59 -2.54 0.03
CA THR A 54 14.58 -3.51 -0.41
C THR A 54 13.76 -3.92 0.80
N LEU A 55 12.45 -3.82 0.68
CA LEU A 55 11.53 -4.19 1.75
C LEU A 55 10.30 -4.88 1.17
N TYR A 56 9.88 -5.93 1.86
CA TYR A 56 8.67 -6.68 1.63
C TYR A 56 7.76 -6.52 2.85
N ALA A 57 6.46 -6.50 2.63
CA ALA A 57 5.48 -6.67 3.70
C ALA A 57 4.42 -7.68 3.27
N ARG A 58 3.97 -8.51 4.20
CA ARG A 58 2.85 -9.44 4.04
C ARG A 58 1.87 -9.23 5.18
N PHE A 59 0.60 -9.19 4.85
CA PHE A 59 -0.50 -9.16 5.81
C PHE A 59 -1.66 -9.97 5.26
N TYR A 60 -2.42 -10.59 6.15
CA TYR A 60 -3.72 -11.16 5.82
C TYR A 60 -4.79 -10.12 6.02
N VAL A 61 -5.75 -10.04 5.10
CA VAL A 61 -6.88 -9.12 5.16
C VAL A 61 -8.18 -9.85 4.85
N LYS A 62 -9.25 -9.50 5.56
CA LYS A 62 -10.62 -9.93 5.25
C LYS A 62 -11.56 -8.74 5.38
N PHE A 63 -12.16 -8.32 4.26
CA PHE A 63 -13.18 -7.28 4.25
C PHE A 63 -14.52 -7.89 4.66
N ILE A 64 -15.04 -7.48 5.82
CA ILE A 64 -16.30 -7.99 6.38
C ILE A 64 -17.50 -7.27 5.76
N THR A 65 -17.34 -5.98 5.47
CA THR A 65 -18.35 -5.13 4.84
C THR A 65 -17.76 -4.38 3.66
N LYS A 66 -18.60 -3.67 2.92
CA LYS A 66 -18.23 -2.92 1.72
C LYS A 66 -19.13 -1.72 1.42
N TYR A 67 -19.59 -1.04 2.47
CA TYR A 67 -20.56 0.03 2.32
C TYR A 67 -19.91 1.29 1.72
N SER A 68 -18.68 1.57 2.14
CA SER A 68 -17.94 2.77 1.74
C SER A 68 -16.77 2.47 0.81
N LYS A 69 -16.43 3.45 -0.03
CA LYS A 69 -15.18 3.43 -0.79
C LYS A 69 -14.00 3.60 0.16
N VAL A 70 -13.03 2.67 0.09
CA VAL A 70 -11.74 2.82 0.76
C VAL A 70 -10.96 3.93 0.06
N HIS A 71 -10.48 4.92 0.83
CA HIS A 71 -9.74 6.06 0.29
C HIS A 71 -8.23 5.83 0.37
N HIS A 72 -7.74 5.31 1.50
CA HIS A 72 -6.36 4.82 1.63
C HIS A 72 -6.33 3.53 2.45
N PHE A 73 -5.36 2.67 2.16
CA PHE A 73 -5.25 1.37 2.80
C PHE A 73 -3.85 1.12 3.36
N VAL A 74 -3.22 0.01 3.00
CA VAL A 74 -1.90 -0.40 3.50
C VAL A 74 -0.81 0.17 2.58
N GLY A 75 0.24 0.72 3.17
CA GLY A 75 1.33 1.33 2.41
C GLY A 75 2.69 1.24 3.06
N MET A 76 3.71 1.50 2.25
CA MET A 76 5.12 1.45 2.62
C MET A 76 5.86 2.58 1.90
N GLY A 77 6.94 3.09 2.49
CA GLY A 77 7.67 4.19 1.89
C GLY A 77 8.86 4.66 2.69
N GLY A 78 9.34 5.86 2.35
CA GLY A 78 10.49 6.50 2.95
C GLY A 78 10.22 7.96 3.31
N LEU A 79 10.79 8.40 4.43
CA LEU A 79 10.87 9.79 4.85
C LEU A 79 12.33 10.13 5.17
N ASN A 80 12.81 11.29 4.76
CA ASN A 80 14.14 11.78 5.11
C ASN A 80 14.05 13.19 5.71
N PRO A 81 14.32 13.36 7.02
CA PRO A 81 14.69 12.32 7.99
C PRO A 81 13.53 11.34 8.31
N PRO A 82 13.82 10.12 8.82
CA PRO A 82 12.79 9.20 9.31
C PRO A 82 11.90 9.85 10.39
N SER A 83 10.61 9.49 10.44
CA SER A 83 9.64 10.06 11.37
C SER A 83 8.88 8.96 12.12
N LYS A 84 8.60 9.17 13.41
CA LYS A 84 7.79 8.24 14.22
C LYS A 84 6.30 8.31 13.91
N TRP A 85 5.85 9.33 13.18
CA TRP A 85 4.47 9.52 12.72
C TRP A 85 4.44 9.68 11.20
N PRO A 86 3.34 9.28 10.52
CA PRO A 86 3.24 9.40 9.08
C PRO A 86 3.22 10.86 8.65
N ILE A 87 3.93 11.16 7.57
CA ILE A 87 3.94 12.48 6.93
C ILE A 87 3.41 12.33 5.51
N GLY A 88 2.21 12.88 5.27
CA GLY A 88 1.54 12.84 3.97
C GLY A 88 1.09 14.23 3.55
N ARG A 89 1.12 14.50 2.24
CA ARG A 89 0.47 15.68 1.65
C ARG A 89 0.07 15.34 0.22
N ALA A 90 -1.23 15.28 -0.03
CA ALA A 90 -1.78 15.10 -1.36
C ALA A 90 -1.53 16.33 -2.25
N GLY A 91 -1.58 16.15 -3.56
CA GLY A 91 -1.43 17.23 -4.54
C GLY A 91 0.01 17.68 -4.80
N ILE A 92 1.02 17.05 -4.18
CA ILE A 92 2.41 17.51 -4.26
C ILE A 92 3.34 16.38 -4.71
N LYS A 93 4.05 16.67 -5.80
CA LYS A 93 5.14 15.87 -6.32
C LYS A 93 6.32 15.83 -5.34
N PRO A 94 6.80 14.65 -4.93
CA PRO A 94 8.04 14.54 -4.18
C PRO A 94 9.25 15.06 -4.96
N LYS A 95 10.27 15.55 -4.26
CA LYS A 95 11.54 16.03 -4.85
C LYS A 95 12.55 14.91 -5.03
N GLY A 96 12.42 13.83 -4.26
CA GLY A 96 13.25 12.62 -4.36
C GLY A 96 14.32 12.50 -3.29
N ASP A 97 14.49 13.52 -2.46
CA ASP A 97 15.41 13.54 -1.33
C ASP A 97 14.68 13.50 0.01
N GLU A 98 13.37 13.73 0.03
CA GLU A 98 12.57 13.94 1.24
C GLU A 98 11.56 12.82 1.50
N LYS A 99 10.92 12.26 0.47
CA LYS A 99 9.93 11.18 0.65
C LYS A 99 9.55 10.43 -0.63
N PHE A 100 8.98 9.25 -0.44
CA PHE A 100 8.13 8.55 -1.41
C PHE A 100 7.16 7.65 -0.64
N ASN A 101 6.04 7.27 -1.26
CA ASN A 101 5.11 6.30 -0.66
C ASN A 101 4.35 5.53 -1.74
N SER A 102 4.09 4.26 -1.47
CA SER A 102 3.24 3.41 -2.30
C SER A 102 2.23 2.69 -1.42
N GLY A 103 0.95 2.80 -1.78
CA GLY A 103 -0.15 2.08 -1.15
C GLY A 103 -0.66 0.97 -2.05
N VAL A 104 -1.01 -0.19 -1.47
CA VAL A 104 -1.86 -1.18 -2.13
C VAL A 104 -3.30 -0.95 -1.68
N GLU A 105 -4.15 -0.49 -2.58
CA GLU A 105 -5.44 0.11 -2.24
C GLU A 105 -6.61 -0.58 -2.97
N PRO A 106 -7.75 -0.82 -2.29
CA PRO A 106 -9.00 -1.14 -2.96
C PRO A 106 -9.49 0.03 -3.81
N THR A 107 -9.81 -0.23 -5.07
CA THR A 107 -10.54 0.73 -5.92
C THR A 107 -12.02 0.79 -5.54
N GLY A 108 -12.76 1.75 -6.10
CA GLY A 108 -14.22 1.83 -5.95
C GLY A 108 -14.96 0.59 -6.50
N ASP A 109 -14.35 -0.12 -7.45
CA ASP A 109 -14.90 -1.35 -8.04
C ASP A 109 -14.41 -2.63 -7.35
N TRP A 110 -13.83 -2.48 -6.15
CA TRP A 110 -13.28 -3.55 -5.33
C TRP A 110 -12.28 -4.43 -6.10
N THR A 111 -11.35 -3.77 -6.77
CA THR A 111 -10.13 -4.38 -7.30
C THR A 111 -8.92 -3.82 -6.59
N TRP A 112 -7.79 -4.51 -6.66
CA TRP A 112 -6.52 -3.99 -6.15
C TRP A 112 -5.88 -2.99 -7.11
N ASP A 113 -5.25 -1.96 -6.55
CA ASP A 113 -4.43 -0.98 -7.25
C ASP A 113 -3.16 -0.66 -6.45
N PHE A 114 -2.13 -0.19 -7.14
CA PHE A 114 -1.07 0.59 -6.50
C PHE A 114 -1.37 2.07 -6.65
N TYR A 115 -1.31 2.81 -5.53
CA TYR A 115 -1.42 4.26 -5.50
C TYR A 115 -0.12 4.88 -5.00
N THR A 116 0.66 5.49 -5.90
CA THR A 116 2.09 5.71 -5.69
C THR A 116 2.52 7.17 -5.87
N TYR A 117 3.34 7.69 -4.96
CA TYR A 117 4.01 9.00 -5.04
C TYR A 117 5.53 8.83 -5.07
N TRP A 118 6.19 9.40 -6.09
CA TRP A 118 7.66 9.43 -6.23
C TRP A 118 8.10 10.63 -7.07
N MET A 119 9.40 10.91 -7.11
CA MET A 119 9.94 12.15 -7.71
C MET A 119 9.73 12.31 -9.21
N ASN A 120 9.45 11.22 -9.93
CA ASN A 120 9.20 11.24 -11.37
C ASN A 120 7.74 10.89 -11.72
N MET A 121 6.83 10.96 -10.74
CA MET A 121 5.41 10.74 -10.98
C MET A 121 4.83 11.73 -12.01
N HIS A 122 3.81 11.26 -12.70
CA HIS A 122 3.04 12.01 -13.69
C HIS A 122 1.95 12.84 -13.00
N GLY A 123 1.63 13.99 -13.59
CA GLY A 123 0.52 14.81 -13.13
C GLY A 123 -0.82 14.30 -13.67
N TYR A 124 -1.91 14.81 -13.10
CA TYR A 124 -3.25 14.59 -13.63
C TYR A 124 -3.44 15.30 -15.00
N SER A 125 -4.67 15.41 -15.49
CA SER A 125 -4.98 16.14 -16.73
C SER A 125 -4.43 17.57 -16.76
N ASP A 126 -4.29 18.20 -15.59
CA ASP A 126 -3.50 19.41 -15.41
C ASP A 126 -2.13 19.02 -14.81
N PRO A 127 -1.01 19.34 -15.49
CA PRO A 127 0.33 18.92 -15.07
C PRO A 127 0.81 19.58 -13.77
N ASN A 128 0.06 20.55 -13.21
CA ASN A 128 0.37 21.18 -11.93
C ASN A 128 -0.24 20.45 -10.73
N PHE A 129 -1.13 19.47 -10.95
CA PHE A 129 -1.77 18.70 -9.87
C PHE A 129 -1.24 17.28 -9.83
N PHE A 130 -0.67 16.90 -8.68
CA PHE A 130 -0.04 15.59 -8.47
C PHE A 130 -0.81 14.74 -7.46
N TRP A 131 -1.63 13.85 -8.00
CA TRP A 131 -2.25 12.75 -7.26
C TRP A 131 -1.38 11.50 -7.38
N GLY A 132 -1.50 10.58 -6.43
CA GLY A 132 -0.77 9.31 -6.51
C GLY A 132 -1.07 8.66 -7.85
N ASN A 133 -0.05 8.14 -8.52
CA ASN A 133 -0.25 7.50 -9.80
C ASN A 133 -0.80 6.09 -9.58
N SER A 134 -1.76 5.74 -10.42
CA SER A 134 -2.45 4.45 -10.39
C SER A 134 -1.76 3.46 -11.32
N PHE A 135 -1.63 2.22 -10.86
CA PHE A 135 -1.10 1.11 -11.64
C PHE A 135 -2.05 -0.08 -11.54
N ASN A 136 -3.21 0.05 -12.18
CA ASN A 136 -4.23 -1.00 -12.13
C ASN A 136 -3.71 -2.29 -12.80
N PRO A 137 -3.90 -3.46 -12.16
CA PRO A 137 -3.64 -4.74 -12.80
C PRO A 137 -4.50 -4.94 -14.05
N ASN A 138 -3.92 -5.54 -15.08
CA ASN A 138 -4.64 -5.99 -16.26
C ASN A 138 -4.38 -7.50 -16.48
N PRO A 139 -5.39 -8.39 -16.34
CA PRO A 139 -6.77 -8.09 -15.97
C PRO A 139 -6.90 -7.61 -14.51
N PRO A 140 -8.01 -6.90 -14.15
CA PRO A 140 -8.21 -6.41 -12.79
C PRO A 140 -8.25 -7.53 -11.75
N ALA A 141 -7.49 -7.39 -10.66
CA ALA A 141 -7.48 -8.34 -9.55
C ALA A 141 -8.59 -8.02 -8.56
N LYS A 142 -9.62 -8.86 -8.49
CA LYS A 142 -10.81 -8.65 -7.65
C LYS A 142 -10.56 -8.93 -6.17
N ILE A 143 -11.21 -8.15 -5.32
CA ILE A 143 -11.25 -8.34 -3.87
C ILE A 143 -12.47 -9.19 -3.52
N ILE A 144 -12.23 -10.39 -3.00
CA ILE A 144 -13.29 -11.28 -2.54
C ILE A 144 -13.61 -10.94 -1.08
N HIS A 145 -14.86 -10.58 -0.83
CA HIS A 145 -15.31 -10.17 0.49
C HIS A 145 -15.65 -11.39 1.35
N GLY A 146 -15.46 -11.29 2.66
CA GLY A 146 -15.72 -12.40 3.57
C GLY A 146 -14.70 -13.55 3.50
N GLU A 147 -13.65 -13.41 2.69
CA GLU A 147 -12.55 -14.38 2.59
C GLU A 147 -11.23 -13.76 3.08
N TRP A 148 -10.37 -14.61 3.63
CA TRP A 148 -9.01 -14.21 3.99
C TRP A 148 -8.14 -14.15 2.74
N ILE A 149 -7.48 -13.01 2.56
CA ILE A 149 -6.60 -12.73 1.43
C ILE A 149 -5.19 -12.51 1.98
N CYS A 150 -4.22 -13.29 1.50
CA CYS A 150 -2.81 -12.99 1.73
C CYS A 150 -2.37 -11.90 0.74
N MET A 151 -2.08 -10.71 1.26
CA MET A 151 -1.52 -9.61 0.50
C MET A 151 -0.03 -9.50 0.77
N GLU A 152 0.77 -9.36 -0.29
CA GLU A 152 2.21 -9.14 -0.20
C GLU A 152 2.59 -7.96 -1.08
N ILE A 153 3.46 -7.07 -0.59
CA ILE A 153 3.99 -5.93 -1.33
C ILE A 153 5.52 -5.92 -1.27
N MET A 154 6.16 -5.39 -2.31
CA MET A 154 7.61 -5.21 -2.43
C MET A 154 7.90 -3.83 -2.98
N ILE A 155 8.93 -3.17 -2.43
CA ILE A 155 9.60 -2.02 -3.05
C ILE A 155 11.11 -2.30 -3.06
N ILE A 156 11.74 -2.03 -4.20
CA ILE A 156 13.20 -2.00 -4.38
C ILE A 156 13.58 -0.59 -4.82
N LEU A 157 14.46 0.06 -4.06
CA LEU A 157 14.98 1.38 -4.41
C LEU A 157 15.94 1.30 -5.59
N ASN A 158 15.97 2.37 -6.39
CA ASN A 158 16.96 2.51 -7.43
C ASN A 158 18.37 2.69 -6.86
N ASN A 159 19.35 2.17 -7.60
CA ASN A 159 20.78 2.27 -7.30
C ASN A 159 21.63 2.10 -8.57
N PRO A 160 22.58 3.02 -8.89
CA PRO A 160 22.81 4.31 -8.24
C PRO A 160 21.61 5.27 -8.34
N VAL A 161 21.64 6.36 -7.57
CA VAL A 161 20.47 7.23 -7.35
C VAL A 161 19.98 7.95 -8.62
N GLU A 162 20.79 8.00 -9.66
CA GLU A 162 20.46 8.59 -10.96
C GLU A 162 19.70 7.62 -11.87
N LEU A 163 19.62 6.33 -11.54
CA LEU A 163 18.92 5.34 -12.36
C LEU A 163 17.44 5.24 -12.00
N SER A 164 16.65 4.81 -12.99
CA SER A 164 15.24 4.43 -12.82
C SER A 164 15.07 2.90 -12.72
N ASN A 165 15.98 2.20 -12.06
CA ASN A 165 15.96 0.73 -11.93
C ASN A 165 15.29 0.22 -10.65
N GLY A 166 14.56 1.08 -9.94
CA GLY A 166 13.72 0.68 -8.83
C GLY A 166 12.48 -0.08 -9.29
N GLU A 167 11.89 -0.84 -8.37
CA GLU A 167 10.77 -1.73 -8.66
C GLU A 167 9.71 -1.65 -7.55
N GLN A 168 8.47 -2.01 -7.90
CA GLN A 168 7.46 -2.43 -6.93
C GLN A 168 6.63 -3.58 -7.48
N ALA A 169 6.11 -4.42 -6.59
CA ALA A 169 5.25 -5.53 -6.97
C ALA A 169 4.28 -5.88 -5.83
N PHE A 170 3.14 -6.46 -6.18
CA PHE A 170 2.28 -7.10 -5.18
C PHE A 170 1.77 -8.47 -5.62
N TRP A 171 1.49 -9.29 -4.62
CA TRP A 171 0.92 -10.63 -4.75
C TRP A 171 -0.39 -10.72 -4.00
N VAL A 172 -1.30 -11.54 -4.52
CA VAL A 172 -2.56 -11.91 -3.89
C VAL A 172 -2.58 -13.43 -3.79
N ASN A 173 -2.69 -13.98 -2.58
CA ASN A 173 -2.68 -15.42 -2.33
C ASN A 173 -1.49 -16.14 -2.99
N GLY A 174 -0.29 -15.57 -2.87
CA GLY A 174 0.96 -16.09 -3.44
C GLY A 174 1.09 -15.92 -4.96
N LYS A 175 0.06 -15.44 -5.67
CA LYS A 175 0.14 -15.13 -7.09
C LYS A 175 0.61 -13.68 -7.29
N LYS A 176 1.72 -13.49 -8.00
CA LYS A 176 2.18 -12.16 -8.43
C LYS A 176 1.14 -11.55 -9.36
N ILE A 177 0.54 -10.44 -8.96
CA ILE A 177 -0.52 -9.78 -9.72
C ILE A 177 0.05 -8.70 -10.63
N ILE A 178 0.97 -7.90 -10.10
CA ILE A 178 1.65 -6.86 -10.86
C ILE A 178 3.09 -6.74 -10.38
N HIS A 179 3.98 -6.43 -11.31
CA HIS A 179 5.38 -6.14 -11.06
C HIS A 179 5.82 -5.08 -12.05
N LEU A 180 6.25 -3.94 -11.52
CA LEU A 180 6.62 -2.74 -12.22
C LEU A 180 8.12 -2.52 -12.03
N GLY A 181 8.85 -2.34 -13.12
CA GLY A 181 10.29 -2.07 -13.12
C GLY A 181 10.73 -1.50 -14.46
N ARG A 182 12.01 -1.15 -14.60
CA ARG A 182 12.50 -0.59 -15.86
C ARG A 182 12.28 -1.57 -17.01
N GLY A 183 11.49 -1.16 -17.99
CA GLY A 183 11.18 -1.96 -19.18
C GLY A 183 9.98 -2.89 -19.03
N PHE A 184 9.26 -2.89 -17.90
CA PHE A 184 8.07 -3.72 -17.73
C PHE A 184 7.11 -3.20 -16.65
N PRO A 185 5.80 -3.43 -16.78
CA PRO A 185 5.11 -4.06 -17.90
C PRO A 185 5.06 -3.13 -19.12
N GLU A 186 4.56 -3.68 -20.23
CA GLU A 186 4.22 -2.87 -21.39
C GLU A 186 2.95 -2.06 -21.13
N GLY A 187 2.94 -0.82 -21.61
CA GLY A 187 1.82 0.08 -21.42
C GLY A 187 2.13 1.51 -21.83
N TYR A 188 1.22 2.42 -21.47
CA TYR A 188 1.33 3.84 -21.74
C TYR A 188 0.68 4.66 -20.62
N TRP A 189 1.12 5.91 -20.50
CA TRP A 189 0.55 6.86 -19.55
C TRP A 189 -0.68 7.54 -20.11
N LYS A 190 -1.73 7.60 -19.29
CA LYS A 190 -2.84 8.53 -19.44
C LYS A 190 -2.90 9.37 -18.17
N TRP A 191 -2.35 10.57 -18.23
CA TRP A 191 -2.20 11.45 -17.07
C TRP A 191 -1.39 10.75 -15.96
N ASP A 192 -1.96 10.57 -14.77
CA ASP A 192 -1.41 9.90 -13.60
C ASP A 192 -1.73 8.41 -13.54
N GLU A 193 -2.27 7.82 -14.62
CA GLU A 193 -2.57 6.39 -14.70
C GLU A 193 -1.66 5.69 -15.71
N PHE A 194 -0.96 4.64 -15.29
CA PHE A 194 -0.24 3.76 -16.21
C PHE A 194 -1.15 2.61 -16.65
N ILE A 195 -1.52 2.60 -17.92
CA ILE A 195 -2.41 1.60 -18.51
C ILE A 195 -1.57 0.50 -19.16
N GLN A 196 -1.63 -0.71 -18.60
CA GLN A 196 -0.97 -1.88 -19.16
C GLN A 196 -1.57 -2.24 -20.52
N SER A 197 -0.75 -2.22 -21.56
CA SER A 197 -1.15 -2.44 -22.94
C SER A 197 0.02 -3.05 -23.73
N PRO A 198 -0.04 -4.35 -24.05
CA PRO A 198 1.01 -5.00 -24.81
C PRO A 198 1.24 -4.34 -26.18
N GLY A 199 2.50 -4.11 -26.53
CA GLY A 199 2.94 -3.52 -27.80
C GLY A 199 2.95 -2.00 -27.88
N THR A 200 2.65 -1.26 -26.80
CA THR A 200 2.55 0.22 -26.85
C THR A 200 3.74 0.98 -26.27
N GLY A 201 4.71 0.29 -25.69
CA GLY A 201 5.82 0.88 -24.93
C GLY A 201 6.05 0.13 -23.63
N CYS A 202 7.06 0.53 -22.86
CA CYS A 202 7.39 -0.11 -21.59
C CYS A 202 7.43 0.94 -20.48
N PHE A 203 7.05 0.54 -19.27
CA PHE A 203 7.21 1.37 -18.09
C PHE A 203 8.68 1.80 -17.92
N GLU A 204 8.89 3.08 -17.66
CA GLU A 204 10.21 3.72 -17.64
C GLU A 204 11.06 3.29 -16.43
N GLY A 205 10.40 2.74 -15.41
CA GLY A 205 10.98 2.31 -14.14
C GLY A 205 10.96 3.41 -13.07
N PHE A 206 11.22 3.02 -11.83
CA PHE A 206 11.21 3.96 -10.71
C PHE A 206 12.61 4.51 -10.43
N GLN A 207 12.74 5.82 -10.46
CA GLN A 207 13.74 6.54 -9.67
C GLN A 207 13.02 6.98 -8.38
N TRP A 208 13.03 6.13 -7.36
CA TRP A 208 12.39 6.40 -6.07
C TRP A 208 13.03 7.58 -5.34
N ARG A 209 14.34 7.74 -5.52
CA ARG A 209 15.15 8.74 -4.85
C ARG A 209 16.28 9.27 -5.73
N ASN A 210 16.70 10.50 -5.44
CA ASN A 210 17.93 11.12 -5.95
C ASN A 210 18.99 11.34 -4.86
N SER A 211 18.73 10.85 -3.64
CA SER A 211 19.62 10.92 -2.49
C SER A 211 19.71 9.54 -1.82
N ASP A 212 20.91 9.08 -1.51
CA ASP A 212 21.13 7.80 -0.84
C ASP A 212 20.63 7.79 0.62
N GLN A 213 20.39 8.97 1.20
CA GLN A 213 19.84 9.16 2.54
C GLN A 213 18.34 8.81 2.61
N LEU A 214 17.61 8.88 1.50
CA LEU A 214 16.20 8.47 1.47
C LEU A 214 16.08 6.95 1.32
N LYS A 215 15.68 6.26 2.39
CA LYS A 215 15.52 4.79 2.46
C LYS A 215 14.06 4.41 2.67
N ILE A 216 13.69 3.14 2.44
CA ILE A 216 12.40 2.60 2.87
C ILE A 216 12.44 2.47 4.39
N ASN A 217 11.65 3.24 5.13
CA ASN A 217 11.75 3.33 6.58
C ASN A 217 10.41 3.38 7.32
N PHE A 218 9.30 3.10 6.63
CA PHE A 218 8.04 2.89 7.32
C PHE A 218 7.13 1.87 6.64
N PHE A 219 6.27 1.27 7.46
CA PHE A 219 5.11 0.49 7.05
C PHE A 219 3.87 1.03 7.77
N LYS A 220 2.75 1.17 7.05
CA LYS A 220 1.49 1.65 7.59
C LYS A 220 0.37 0.66 7.27
N LEU A 221 -0.16 0.01 8.29
CA LEU A 221 -1.38 -0.79 8.20
C LEU A 221 -2.57 0.16 8.40
N GLY A 222 -3.30 0.49 7.33
CA GLY A 222 -4.35 1.50 7.36
C GLY A 222 -5.67 1.01 6.79
N TYR A 223 -6.75 1.60 7.28
CA TYR A 223 -8.10 1.49 6.72
C TYR A 223 -8.76 2.84 6.85
N TYR A 224 -8.69 3.66 5.79
CA TYR A 224 -9.06 5.08 5.83
C TYR A 224 -10.14 5.43 4.81
N MET A 225 -11.19 6.10 5.27
CA MET A 225 -12.32 6.52 4.46
C MET A 225 -12.76 7.94 4.83
N THR A 226 -13.32 8.65 3.85
CA THR A 226 -13.79 10.03 4.04
C THR A 226 -15.28 10.21 3.78
N LYS A 227 -15.94 9.23 3.15
CA LYS A 227 -17.36 9.29 2.80
C LYS A 227 -17.99 7.91 2.96
N GLY A 228 -19.14 7.87 3.61
CA GLY A 228 -19.98 6.69 3.79
C GLY A 228 -21.39 7.11 4.23
N THR A 229 -22.30 6.15 4.33
CA THR A 229 -23.68 6.39 4.75
C THR A 229 -23.80 6.32 6.27
N PRO A 230 -24.39 7.32 6.96
CA PRO A 230 -24.63 7.22 8.39
C PRO A 230 -25.38 5.94 8.79
N GLY A 231 -24.87 5.22 9.78
CA GLY A 231 -25.40 3.93 10.25
C GLY A 231 -24.79 2.69 9.59
N GLU A 232 -24.09 2.85 8.45
CA GLU A 232 -23.35 1.77 7.80
C GLU A 232 -21.89 1.74 8.31
N ILE A 233 -21.62 0.89 9.29
CA ILE A 233 -20.27 0.74 9.85
C ILE A 233 -19.47 -0.23 9.00
N ASP A 234 -18.33 0.24 8.49
CA ASP A 234 -17.41 -0.58 7.72
C ASP A 234 -16.39 -1.31 8.61
N LYS A 235 -16.06 -2.55 8.25
CA LYS A 235 -15.22 -3.44 9.06
C LYS A 235 -14.24 -4.22 8.19
N VAL A 236 -12.99 -4.24 8.61
CA VAL A 236 -11.92 -5.06 8.03
C VAL A 236 -11.18 -5.80 9.13
N LEU A 237 -10.77 -7.03 8.86
CA LEU A 237 -9.86 -7.79 9.71
C LEU A 237 -8.47 -7.81 9.08
N PHE A 238 -7.45 -7.72 9.92
CA PHE A 238 -6.06 -7.94 9.59
C PHE A 238 -5.46 -9.02 10.49
N ASP A 239 -4.63 -9.88 9.93
CA ASP A 239 -3.85 -10.83 10.71
C ASP A 239 -2.46 -11.04 10.11
N ASP A 240 -1.57 -11.65 10.89
CA ASP A 240 -0.27 -12.14 10.46
C ASP A 240 0.50 -11.10 9.62
N VAL A 241 0.82 -9.96 10.25
CA VAL A 241 1.56 -8.85 9.63
C VAL A 241 3.06 -9.06 9.80
N VAL A 242 3.79 -9.15 8.70
CA VAL A 242 5.26 -9.31 8.68
C VAL A 242 5.87 -8.31 7.71
N VAL A 243 7.00 -7.73 8.12
CA VAL A 243 7.89 -6.94 7.27
C VAL A 243 9.25 -7.64 7.20
N SER A 244 9.84 -7.73 6.02
CA SER A 244 11.01 -8.56 5.75
C SER A 244 11.87 -7.98 4.63
N THR A 245 13.18 -8.22 4.67
CA THR A 245 14.10 -7.90 3.56
C THR A 245 14.13 -8.97 2.47
N LYS A 246 13.36 -10.06 2.65
CA LYS A 246 13.20 -11.17 1.70
C LYS A 246 11.71 -11.47 1.49
N TYR A 247 11.39 -12.04 0.33
CA TYR A 247 10.05 -12.53 0.03
C TYR A 247 9.55 -13.51 1.12
N ILE A 248 8.27 -13.40 1.48
CA ILE A 248 7.67 -14.06 2.66
C ILE A 248 6.84 -15.27 2.23
N GLY A 249 5.96 -15.09 1.25
CA GLY A 249 4.98 -16.07 0.82
C GLY A 249 3.75 -16.15 1.72
N PRO A 250 2.66 -16.76 1.24
CA PRO A 250 1.53 -17.09 2.08
C PRO A 250 1.92 -18.14 3.13
N LEU A 251 1.18 -18.17 4.23
CA LEU A 251 1.13 -19.32 5.14
C LEU A 251 0.81 -20.57 4.29
N LYS A 252 1.62 -21.61 4.46
CA LYS A 252 1.46 -22.87 3.71
C LYS A 252 0.09 -23.46 4.01
N GLN A 253 -0.66 -23.79 2.97
CA GLN A 253 -1.67 -24.85 3.05
C GLN A 253 -0.89 -26.16 2.89
N ASP A 254 -0.95 -27.03 3.90
CA ASP A 254 -0.45 -28.41 3.77
C ASP A 254 -1.28 -29.21 2.75
#